data_AF-A0A368FGP3-F1
#
_entry.id   AF-A0A368FGP3-F1
#
_cell.length_a   1.000
_cell.length_b   1.000
_cell.length_c   1.000
_cell.angle_alpha   90.00
_cell.angle_beta   90.00
_cell.angle_gamma   90.00
#
_symmetry.space_group_name_H-M   'P 1'
#
loop_
_entity.id
_entity.type
_entity.pdbx_description
1 polymer ?
#
loop_
_entity_poly.entity_id
_entity_poly.type
_entity_poly.pdbx_seq_one_letter_code
_entity_poly.pdbx_strand_id
1 'polypeptide(L)'
;MALVNAANVFNLFKKRTTPNPAVYCKDKDENYCKGVKNGTCVPGDKDRCAKSCNACCFDMYPQECKKMEKEGFCSFALDRYTEAEIKVLCGVTCGLCK
;
A
#
# COMPACT_ATOMS: atom_id res chain seq x y z
N MET A 1 15.22 -26.09 3.26
CA MET A 1 14.38 -25.00 3.81
C MET A 1 15.25 -23.76 3.85
N ALA A 2 15.07 -22.84 2.90
CA ALA A 2 15.83 -21.60 2.88
C ALA A 2 15.26 -20.66 3.95
N LEU A 3 15.97 -20.52 5.07
CA LEU A 3 15.81 -19.44 6.02
C LEU A 3 16.16 -18.15 5.29
N VAL A 4 15.18 -17.57 4.60
CA VAL A 4 15.27 -16.18 4.14
C VAL A 4 15.23 -15.36 5.42
N ASN A 5 16.40 -15.01 5.94
CA ASN A 5 16.56 -14.20 7.14
C ASN A 5 15.63 -12.99 7.07
N ALA A 6 14.73 -12.85 8.05
CA ALA A 6 13.89 -11.68 8.29
C ALA A 6 14.64 -10.37 8.02
N ALA A 7 15.90 -10.31 8.48
CA ALA A 7 16.80 -9.18 8.31
C ALA A 7 17.08 -8.79 6.84
N ASN A 8 17.09 -9.75 5.90
CA ASN A 8 17.29 -9.48 4.49
C ASN A 8 16.03 -8.95 3.79
N VAL A 9 14.84 -9.38 4.22
CA VAL A 9 13.56 -8.89 3.68
C VAL A 9 13.27 -7.47 4.19
N PHE A 10 13.53 -7.22 5.48
CA PHE A 10 13.50 -5.87 6.05
C PHE A 10 14.49 -4.92 5.39
N ASN A 11 15.72 -5.38 5.09
CA ASN A 11 16.69 -4.59 4.33
C ASN A 11 16.25 -4.36 2.88
N LEU A 12 15.41 -5.23 2.31
CA LEU A 12 14.84 -5.07 0.98
C LEU A 12 13.82 -3.92 0.94
N PHE A 13 13.01 -3.75 1.98
CA PHE A 13 12.10 -2.60 2.13
C PHE A 13 12.81 -1.31 2.58
N LYS A 14 13.94 -1.40 3.31
CA LYS A 14 14.82 -0.24 3.55
C LYS A 14 15.61 0.20 2.32
N LYS A 15 16.04 -0.73 1.45
CA LYS A 15 16.82 -0.44 0.22
C LYS A 15 15.97 -0.12 -1.00
N ARG A 16 14.77 -0.69 -1.13
CA ARG A 16 13.79 -0.25 -2.13
C ARG A 16 13.22 1.06 -1.62
N THR A 17 13.71 2.16 -2.22
CA THR A 17 13.18 3.53 -2.09
C THR A 17 11.72 3.53 -1.69
N THR A 18 11.41 4.26 -0.61
CA THR A 18 10.04 4.59 -0.16
C THR A 18 9.13 4.65 -1.39
N PRO A 19 8.24 3.67 -1.58
CA PRO A 19 7.53 3.56 -2.84
C PRO A 19 6.72 4.82 -3.00
N ASN A 20 7.00 5.59 -4.06
CA ASN A 20 6.19 6.76 -4.35
C ASN A 20 4.76 6.25 -4.60
N PRO A 21 3.79 6.53 -3.71
CA PRO A 21 2.46 5.97 -3.80
C PRO A 21 1.82 6.30 -5.16
N ALA A 22 2.20 7.43 -5.77
CA ALA A 22 1.70 7.87 -7.07
C ALA A 22 2.13 7.01 -8.27
N VAL A 23 3.18 6.17 -8.13
CA VAL A 23 3.64 5.26 -9.21
C VAL A 23 2.78 4.01 -9.25
N TYR A 24 2.39 3.51 -8.08
CA TYR A 24 1.68 2.24 -7.93
C TYR A 24 0.17 2.44 -7.75
N CYS A 25 -0.23 3.56 -7.17
CA CYS A 25 -1.60 3.98 -7.13
C CYS A 25 -1.93 4.82 -8.36
N LYS A 26 -2.78 4.26 -9.22
CA LYS A 26 -3.30 4.92 -10.40
C LYS A 26 -4.82 4.89 -10.37
N ASP A 27 -5.40 5.92 -10.99
CA ASP A 27 -6.80 5.87 -11.36
C ASP A 27 -6.94 4.89 -12.54
N LYS A 28 -7.89 3.96 -12.47
CA LYS A 28 -8.26 3.10 -13.60
C LYS A 28 -8.89 3.91 -14.74
N ASP A 29 -9.52 5.05 -14.42
CA ASP A 29 -10.19 5.90 -15.40
C ASP A 29 -9.84 7.39 -15.17
N GLU A 30 -8.65 7.82 -15.60
CA GLU A 30 -8.17 9.19 -15.37
C GLU A 30 -9.13 10.28 -15.87
N ASN A 31 -9.92 10.01 -16.91
CA ASN A 31 -10.86 11.00 -17.44
C ASN A 31 -12.10 11.15 -16.57
N TYR A 32 -12.64 10.03 -16.06
CA TYR A 32 -13.69 10.07 -15.05
C TYR A 32 -13.19 10.71 -13.74
N CYS A 33 -11.99 10.32 -13.30
CA CYS A 33 -11.44 10.73 -12.01
C CYS A 33 -11.01 12.19 -11.93
N LYS A 34 -10.76 12.87 -13.07
CA LYS A 34 -10.57 14.34 -13.10
C LYS A 34 -11.76 15.12 -12.55
N GLY A 35 -12.97 14.57 -12.66
CA GLY A 35 -14.20 15.19 -12.11
C GLY A 35 -14.41 14.91 -10.62
N VAL A 36 -13.69 13.94 -10.06
CA VAL A 36 -13.85 13.48 -8.68
C VAL A 36 -12.95 14.31 -7.77
N LYS A 37 -13.55 15.17 -6.95
CA LYS A 37 -12.81 15.96 -5.96
C LYS A 37 -12.39 15.07 -4.78
N ASN A 38 -11.19 15.32 -4.28
CA ASN A 38 -10.64 14.62 -3.11
C ASN A 38 -11.57 14.81 -1.90
N GLY A 39 -11.98 13.71 -1.26
CA GLY A 39 -12.95 13.71 -0.14
C GLY A 39 -14.44 13.56 -0.52
N THR A 40 -14.78 13.56 -1.81
CA THR A 40 -16.17 13.35 -2.30
C THR A 40 -16.42 12.00 -2.94
N CYS A 41 -15.45 11.10 -2.88
CA CYS A 41 -15.52 9.80 -3.54
C CYS A 41 -16.59 8.89 -2.94
N VAL A 42 -17.55 8.49 -3.76
CA VAL A 42 -18.51 7.44 -3.40
C VAL A 42 -17.86 6.06 -3.56
N PRO A 43 -18.41 4.98 -2.96
CA PRO A 43 -17.78 3.66 -2.98
C PRO A 43 -17.41 3.15 -4.39
N GLY A 44 -18.20 3.48 -5.42
CA GLY A 44 -17.90 3.12 -6.81
C GLY A 44 -16.73 3.89 -7.44
N ASP A 45 -16.42 5.08 -6.92
CA ASP A 45 -15.30 5.90 -7.39
C ASP A 45 -13.99 5.42 -6.80
N LYS A 46 -13.96 4.91 -5.56
CA LYS A 46 -12.73 4.50 -4.89
C LYS A 46 -11.97 3.41 -5.66
N ASP A 47 -12.70 2.53 -6.34
CA ASP A 47 -12.15 1.44 -7.15
C ASP A 47 -11.60 1.90 -8.52
N ARG A 48 -12.21 2.96 -9.07
CA ARG A 48 -11.86 3.53 -10.38
C ARG A 48 -10.87 4.69 -10.27
N CYS A 49 -10.88 5.37 -9.14
CA CYS A 49 -10.21 6.63 -8.87
C CYS A 49 -9.35 6.55 -7.60
N ALA A 50 -8.67 5.43 -7.38
CA ALA A 50 -7.92 5.20 -6.16
C ALA A 50 -6.91 6.32 -5.84
N LYS A 51 -6.29 6.92 -6.85
CA LYS A 51 -5.34 8.04 -6.68
C LYS A 51 -6.08 9.34 -6.42
N SER A 52 -7.06 9.69 -7.25
CA SER A 52 -7.84 10.93 -7.10
C SER A 52 -8.68 10.96 -5.81
N CYS A 53 -9.05 9.79 -5.30
CA CYS A 53 -9.76 9.59 -4.05
C CYS A 53 -8.87 9.38 -2.83
N ASN A 54 -7.55 9.37 -3.00
CA ASN A 54 -6.59 8.97 -1.97
C ASN A 54 -6.98 7.64 -1.29
N ALA A 55 -7.61 6.74 -2.05
CA ALA A 55 -8.07 5.42 -1.64
C ALA A 55 -7.06 4.32 -2.05
N CYS A 56 -5.82 4.72 -2.35
CA CYS A 56 -4.69 3.86 -2.67
C CYS A 56 -4.47 2.83 -1.56
N CYS A 57 -4.90 1.60 -1.80
CA CYS A 57 -4.84 0.56 -0.79
C CYS A 57 -4.63 -0.80 -1.47
N PHE A 58 -3.39 -1.29 -1.46
CA PHE A 58 -3.00 -2.56 -2.08
C PHE A 58 -1.72 -3.10 -1.43
N ASP A 59 -1.42 -4.36 -1.69
CA ASP A 59 -0.12 -4.94 -1.34
C ASP A 59 0.81 -4.83 -2.55
N MET A 60 1.80 -3.95 -2.48
CA MET A 60 2.79 -3.80 -3.55
C MET A 60 3.55 -5.10 -3.81
N TYR A 61 3.83 -5.85 -2.74
CA TYR A 61 4.49 -7.15 -2.80
C TYR A 61 3.72 -8.17 -1.96
N PRO A 62 2.60 -8.73 -2.46
CA PRO A 62 1.68 -9.53 -1.63
C PRO A 62 2.34 -10.76 -1.00
N GLN A 63 3.32 -11.38 -1.66
CA GLN A 63 4.07 -12.49 -1.09
C GLN A 63 5.06 -12.05 0.01
N GLU A 64 5.68 -10.88 -0.14
CA GLU A 64 6.59 -10.34 0.86
C GLU A 64 5.81 -9.81 2.07
N CYS A 65 4.70 -9.12 1.82
CA CYS A 65 3.76 -8.66 2.84
C CYS A 65 3.27 -9.81 3.71
N LYS A 66 2.81 -10.93 3.13
CA LYS A 66 2.39 -12.11 3.90
C LYS A 66 3.50 -12.73 4.74
N LYS A 67 4.75 -12.63 4.31
CA LYS A 67 5.90 -13.09 5.12
C LYS A 67 6.14 -12.14 6.28
N MET A 68 6.19 -10.84 5.99
CA MET A 68 6.46 -9.80 6.97
C MET A 68 5.32 -9.61 7.99
N GLU A 69 4.06 -9.83 7.58
CA GLU A 69 2.89 -9.87 8.46
C GLU A 69 3.10 -10.90 9.58
N LYS A 70 3.55 -12.11 9.21
CA LYS A 70 3.91 -13.16 10.18
C LYS A 70 5.10 -12.78 11.07
N GLU A 71 5.91 -11.81 10.66
CA GLU A 71 7.02 -11.25 11.41
C GLU A 71 6.63 -9.98 12.19
N GLY A 72 5.36 -9.58 12.18
CA GLY A 72 4.83 -8.44 12.94
C GLY A 72 4.90 -7.09 12.23
N PHE A 73 5.13 -7.07 10.91
CA PHE A 73 5.28 -5.83 10.12
C PHE A 73 4.15 -4.84 10.28
N CYS A 74 2.91 -5.30 10.22
CA CYS A 74 1.77 -4.43 10.33
C CYS A 74 1.69 -3.67 11.66
N SER A 75 2.25 -4.24 12.74
CA SER A 75 2.27 -3.61 14.06
C SER A 75 3.38 -2.56 14.20
N PHE A 76 4.61 -2.84 13.74
CA PHE A 76 5.72 -1.88 13.87
C PHE A 76 5.87 -0.94 12.66
N ALA A 77 5.20 -1.22 11.54
CA ALA A 77 5.27 -0.35 10.35
C ALA A 77 4.67 1.03 10.67
N LEU A 78 3.69 1.11 11.57
CA LEU A 78 3.09 2.36 12.04
C LEU A 78 4.09 3.27 12.80
N ASP A 79 5.15 2.71 13.38
CA ASP A 79 6.23 3.47 14.01
C ASP A 79 7.26 4.03 13.01
N ARG A 80 7.27 3.53 11.76
CA ARG A 80 8.33 3.84 10.77
C ARG A 80 7.82 4.45 9.46
N TYR A 81 6.55 4.24 9.15
CA TYR A 81 5.90 4.66 7.92
C TYR A 81 4.57 5.34 8.26
N THR A 82 4.16 6.28 7.42
CA THR A 82 2.81 6.85 7.49
C THR A 82 1.77 5.83 7.09
N GLU A 83 0.53 5.96 7.58
CA GLU A 83 -0.56 5.05 7.23
C GLU A 83 -0.78 4.95 5.71
N ALA A 84 -0.59 6.06 4.98
CA ALA A 84 -0.67 6.09 3.52
C ALA A 84 0.42 5.23 2.86
N GLU A 85 1.65 5.26 3.37
CA GLU A 85 2.75 4.41 2.87
C GLU A 85 2.48 2.94 3.17
N ILE A 86 1.98 2.62 4.37
CA ILE A 86 1.67 1.23 4.72
C ILE A 86 0.52 0.71 3.85
N LYS A 87 -0.47 1.56 3.56
CA LYS A 87 -1.60 1.24 2.67
C LYS A 87 -1.18 0.86 1.25
N VAL A 88 -0.09 1.43 0.72
CA VAL A 88 0.47 1.01 -0.58
C VAL A 88 1.52 -0.09 -0.47
N LEU A 89 2.23 -0.21 0.65
CA LEU A 89 3.22 -1.25 0.87
C LEU A 89 2.55 -2.61 1.06
N CYS A 90 1.71 -2.73 2.09
CA CYS A 90 1.06 -3.96 2.55
C CYS A 90 -0.34 -3.68 3.11
N GLY A 91 -1.10 -2.75 2.52
CA GLY A 91 -2.35 -2.28 3.10
C GLY A 91 -3.42 -3.36 3.24
N VAL A 92 -3.52 -4.26 2.26
CA VAL A 92 -4.52 -5.34 2.25
C VAL A 92 -4.11 -6.42 3.23
N THR A 93 -2.84 -6.83 3.20
CA THR A 93 -2.28 -7.80 4.13
C THR A 93 -2.38 -7.30 5.58
N CYS A 94 -2.12 -6.02 5.83
CA CYS A 94 -2.21 -5.42 7.16
C CYS A 94 -3.64 -5.04 7.60
N GLY A 95 -4.66 -5.33 6.79
CA GLY A 95 -6.06 -5.02 7.11
C GLY A 95 -6.36 -3.51 7.21
N LEU A 96 -5.51 -2.68 6.63
CA LEU A 96 -5.69 -1.23 6.55
C LEU A 96 -6.62 -0.82 5.39
N CYS A 97 -6.87 -1.75 4.47
CA CYS A 97 -7.87 -1.65 3.41
C CYS A 97 -9.15 -2.35 3.89
N LYS A 98 -10.21 -1.59 4.15
CA LYS A 98 -11.55 -2.09 4.48
C LYS A 98 -12.56 -1.67 3.43
#